data_AF-A0A6I2W2F1-F1
#
_entry.id   AF-A0A6I2W2F1-F1
#
_cell.length_a   1.000
_cell.length_b   1.000
_cell.length_c   1.000
_cell.angle_alpha   90.00
_cell.angle_beta   90.00
_cell.angle_gamma   90.00
#
_symmetry.space_group_name_H-M   'P 1'
#
loop_
_entity.id
_entity.type
_entity.pdbx_description
1 polymer ?
#
loop_
_entity_poly.entity_id
_entity_poly.type
_entity_poly.pdbx_seq_one_letter_code
_entity_poly.pdbx_strand_id
1 'polypeptide(L)'
;MTVSQLGEFGLIDALTEVLGTSELGPDSVVLVGPGDDAAVVQMSDSRMVISTDAMVENVHFKRAWSSGIDVGVRVAAANLSDIVAMGAHPTALVVALGVPSDLPVEWALDVARGMKKEADRLNVVVVGGDVVASPII
;
A
#
# COMPACT_ATOMS: atom_id res chain seq x y z
N MET A 1 -21.19 -18.25 4.14
CA MET A 1 -19.94 -17.88 4.81
C MET A 1 -19.64 -16.44 4.45
N THR A 2 -19.37 -15.58 5.42
CA THR A 2 -18.98 -14.17 5.21
C THR A 2 -17.47 -13.99 5.39
N VAL A 3 -16.92 -12.86 4.94
CA VAL A 3 -15.50 -12.51 5.19
C VAL A 3 -15.16 -12.56 6.68
N SER A 4 -16.04 -12.04 7.54
CA SER A 4 -15.86 -12.10 9.00
C SER A 4 -15.81 -13.52 9.58
N GLN A 5 -16.48 -14.48 8.94
CA GLN A 5 -16.46 -15.89 9.36
C GLN A 5 -15.22 -16.62 8.86
N LEU A 6 -14.69 -16.22 7.70
CA LEU A 6 -13.50 -16.81 7.10
C LEU A 6 -12.21 -16.27 7.74
N GLY A 7 -12.22 -15.01 8.18
CA GLY A 7 -11.04 -14.32 8.69
C GLY A 7 -10.10 -13.87 7.58
N GLU A 8 -9.08 -13.11 7.95
CA GLU A 8 -8.13 -12.49 7.02
C GLU A 8 -7.31 -13.54 6.26
N PHE A 9 -6.58 -14.41 6.98
CA PHE A 9 -5.74 -15.44 6.36
C PHE A 9 -6.54 -16.39 5.46
N GLY A 10 -7.72 -16.83 5.93
CA GLY A 10 -8.59 -17.69 5.11
C GLY A 10 -9.10 -16.98 3.85
N LEU A 11 -9.34 -15.66 3.91
CA LEU A 11 -9.71 -14.88 2.73
C LEU A 11 -8.53 -14.73 1.77
N ILE A 12 -7.31 -14.50 2.28
CA ILE A 12 -6.08 -14.44 1.47
C ILE A 12 -5.90 -15.77 0.72
N ASP A 13 -5.99 -16.91 1.41
CA ASP A 13 -5.86 -18.23 0.80
C ASP A 13 -6.90 -18.42 -0.32
N ALA A 14 -8.17 -18.12 -0.06
CA ALA A 14 -9.23 -18.25 -1.05
C ALA A 14 -9.03 -17.31 -2.27
N LEU A 15 -8.57 -16.08 -2.04
CA LEU A 15 -8.28 -15.13 -3.12
C LEU A 15 -7.09 -15.59 -3.97
N THR A 16 -6.01 -16.05 -3.34
CA THR A 16 -4.80 -16.49 -4.05
C THR A 16 -5.03 -17.78 -4.85
N GLU A 17 -5.92 -18.66 -4.38
CA GLU A 17 -6.40 -19.82 -5.14
C GLU A 17 -7.17 -19.38 -6.39
N VAL A 18 -8.15 -18.49 -6.24
CA VAL A 18 -8.96 -17.99 -7.36
C VAL A 18 -8.12 -17.23 -8.39
N LEU A 19 -7.13 -16.48 -7.95
CA LEU A 19 -6.21 -15.72 -8.80
C LEU A 19 -5.12 -16.60 -9.44
N GLY A 20 -4.99 -17.87 -9.03
CA GLY A 20 -3.94 -18.77 -9.52
C GLY A 20 -2.53 -18.38 -9.09
N THR A 21 -2.40 -17.61 -8.01
CA THR A 21 -1.09 -17.16 -7.48
C THR A 21 -0.54 -18.07 -6.40
N SER A 22 -1.30 -19.07 -5.96
CA SER A 22 -0.85 -20.14 -5.05
C SER A 22 0.08 -21.15 -5.73
N GLU A 23 0.03 -21.28 -7.06
CA GLU A 23 0.80 -22.24 -7.84
C GLU A 23 1.46 -21.55 -9.04
N LEU A 24 2.44 -20.69 -8.76
CA LEU A 24 3.22 -20.03 -9.81
C LEU A 24 4.02 -21.07 -10.61
N GLY A 25 3.79 -21.13 -11.92
CA GLY A 25 4.47 -22.05 -12.82
C GLY A 25 5.96 -21.70 -13.02
N PRO A 26 6.75 -22.62 -13.60
CA PRO A 26 8.19 -22.45 -13.79
C PRO A 26 8.57 -21.28 -14.71
N ASP A 27 7.67 -20.88 -15.62
CA ASP A 27 7.86 -19.75 -16.54
C ASP A 27 7.29 -18.43 -15.99
N SER A 28 6.87 -18.41 -14.72
CA SER A 28 6.35 -17.20 -14.07
C SER A 28 7.42 -16.14 -13.94
N VAL A 29 7.06 -14.89 -14.25
CA VAL A 29 7.90 -13.73 -13.92
C VAL A 29 7.83 -13.38 -12.43
N VAL A 30 6.87 -13.92 -11.67
CA VAL A 30 6.77 -13.69 -10.22
C VAL A 30 7.68 -14.68 -9.50
N LEU A 31 8.70 -14.17 -8.82
CA LEU A 31 9.71 -14.93 -8.07
C LEU A 31 9.30 -15.17 -6.62
N VAL A 32 8.60 -14.20 -6.03
CA VAL A 32 7.99 -14.29 -4.70
C VAL A 32 6.56 -13.80 -4.84
N GLY A 33 5.61 -14.70 -4.56
CA GLY A 33 4.17 -14.44 -4.67
C GLY A 33 3.54 -13.96 -3.36
N PRO A 34 2.21 -13.97 -3.27
CA PRO A 34 1.49 -13.61 -2.05
C PRO A 34 1.88 -14.48 -0.84
N GLY A 35 1.96 -13.87 0.34
CA GLY A 35 2.31 -14.55 1.61
C GLY A 35 3.63 -14.10 2.24
N ASP A 36 4.38 -13.23 1.57
CA ASP A 36 5.54 -12.50 2.10
C ASP A 36 5.21 -10.99 2.21
N ASP A 37 6.13 -10.17 2.72
CA ASP A 37 5.93 -8.72 2.93
C ASP A 37 5.71 -7.95 1.60
N ALA A 38 6.24 -8.47 0.48
CA ALA A 38 6.01 -7.90 -0.84
C ALA A 38 6.18 -8.94 -1.96
N ALA A 39 5.60 -8.67 -3.13
CA ALA A 39 5.84 -9.49 -4.31
C ALA A 39 7.19 -9.14 -4.96
N VAL A 40 7.89 -10.15 -5.49
CA VAL A 40 9.12 -9.94 -6.28
C VAL A 40 8.85 -10.41 -7.71
N VAL A 41 9.06 -9.52 -8.67
CA VAL A 41 8.83 -9.77 -10.10
C VAL A 41 10.14 -9.62 -10.88
N GLN A 42 10.45 -10.61 -11.70
CA GLN A 42 11.55 -10.61 -12.66
C GLN A 42 11.29 -9.58 -13.76
N MET A 43 12.23 -8.66 -13.92
CA MET A 43 12.32 -7.74 -15.05
C MET A 43 13.41 -8.24 -16.01
N SER A 44 13.58 -7.60 -17.17
CA SER A 44 14.57 -8.05 -18.17
C SER A 44 16.01 -8.11 -17.65
N ASP A 45 16.39 -7.20 -16.75
CA ASP A 45 17.76 -7.05 -16.24
C ASP A 45 17.85 -6.94 -14.70
N SER A 46 16.71 -7.05 -14.01
CA SER A 46 16.61 -6.71 -12.59
C SER A 46 15.42 -7.42 -11.94
N ARG A 47 15.21 -7.16 -10.65
CA ARG A 47 14.04 -7.61 -9.90
C ARG A 47 13.33 -6.39 -9.35
N MET A 48 12.03 -6.34 -9.52
CA MET A 48 11.17 -5.32 -8.96
C MET A 48 10.48 -5.89 -7.72
N VAL A 49 10.50 -5.14 -6.62
CA VAL A 49 9.76 -5.47 -5.40
C VAL A 49 8.56 -4.54 -5.33
N ILE A 50 7.38 -5.11 -5.10
CA ILE A 50 6.10 -4.41 -5.16
C ILE A 50 5.31 -4.76 -3.89
N SER A 51 5.05 -3.76 -3.05
CA SER A 51 4.10 -3.86 -1.94
C SER A 51 2.96 -2.86 -2.16
N THR A 52 1.83 -3.15 -1.53
CA THR A 52 0.71 -2.22 -1.41
C THR A 52 0.08 -2.37 -0.05
N ASP A 53 -0.07 -1.26 0.64
CA ASP A 53 -0.57 -1.23 2.01
C ASP A 53 -1.55 -0.06 2.18
N ALA A 54 -2.74 -0.35 2.69
CA ALA A 54 -3.84 0.60 2.76
C ALA A 54 -4.07 1.09 4.20
N MET A 55 -4.34 2.38 4.36
CA MET A 55 -4.84 2.93 5.62
C MET A 55 -6.26 3.44 5.43
N VAL A 56 -7.08 3.17 6.45
CA VAL A 56 -8.52 3.41 6.42
C VAL A 56 -8.91 4.11 7.71
N GLU A 57 -9.63 5.21 7.61
CA GLU A 57 -10.16 5.95 8.74
C GLU A 57 -11.05 5.04 9.60
N ASN A 58 -10.91 5.14 10.92
CA ASN A 58 -11.57 4.33 11.96
C ASN A 58 -11.11 2.86 12.03
N VAL A 59 -10.21 2.42 11.16
CA VAL A 59 -9.52 1.13 11.26
C VAL A 59 -8.07 1.35 11.67
N HIS A 60 -7.33 2.14 10.90
CA HIS A 60 -5.89 2.34 11.06
C HIS A 60 -5.53 3.65 11.77
N PHE A 61 -6.36 4.68 11.60
CA PHE A 61 -6.19 6.00 12.22
C PHE A 61 -7.56 6.65 12.50
N LYS A 62 -7.58 7.74 13.27
CA LYS A 62 -8.77 8.60 13.42
C LYS A 62 -8.40 10.06 13.30
N ARG A 63 -9.18 10.84 12.53
CA ARG A 63 -8.98 12.29 12.37
C ARG A 63 -9.09 13.07 13.69
N ALA A 64 -9.76 12.51 14.70
CA ALA A 64 -9.88 13.12 16.02
C ALA A 64 -8.53 13.34 16.74
N TRP A 65 -7.50 12.59 16.38
CA TRP A 65 -6.17 12.68 17.00
C TRP A 65 -5.00 12.43 16.04
N SER A 66 -5.26 12.31 14.74
CA SER A 66 -4.22 12.22 13.70
C SER A 66 -4.39 13.37 12.73
N SER A 67 -3.34 14.18 12.58
CA SER A 67 -3.30 15.20 11.53
C SER A 67 -3.15 14.55 10.15
N GLY A 68 -3.46 15.28 9.07
CA GLY A 68 -3.19 14.81 7.71
C GLY A 68 -1.71 14.48 7.52
N ILE A 69 -0.80 15.29 8.10
CA ILE A 69 0.65 15.06 8.02
C ILE A 69 1.02 13.72 8.68
N ASP A 70 0.50 13.43 9.87
CA ASP A 70 0.79 12.17 10.57
C ASP A 70 0.31 10.96 9.75
N VAL A 71 -0.89 11.06 9.17
CA VAL A 71 -1.44 10.01 8.30
C VAL A 71 -0.57 9.84 7.07
N GLY A 72 -0.20 10.92 6.39
CA GLY A 72 0.66 10.88 5.21
C GLY A 72 2.03 10.25 5.49
N VAL A 73 2.68 10.63 6.59
CA VAL A 73 3.95 10.02 7.00
C VAL A 73 3.77 8.52 7.24
N ARG A 74 2.71 8.14 7.95
CA ARG A 74 2.47 6.74 8.31
C ARG A 74 2.15 5.86 7.10
N VAL A 75 1.34 6.35 6.16
CA VAL A 75 1.00 5.65 4.90
C VAL A 75 2.25 5.37 4.07
N ALA A 76 3.09 6.40 3.88
CA ALA A 76 4.35 6.24 3.15
C ALA A 76 5.31 5.31 3.91
N ALA A 77 5.47 5.49 5.22
CA ALA A 77 6.37 4.67 6.02
C ALA A 77 5.99 3.18 5.99
N ALA A 78 4.70 2.83 6.08
CA ALA A 78 4.24 1.44 6.02
C ALA A 78 4.64 0.77 4.70
N ASN A 79 4.22 1.35 3.57
CA ASN A 79 4.54 0.80 2.25
C ASN A 79 6.06 0.74 1.97
N LEU A 80 6.83 1.75 2.38
CA LEU A 80 8.27 1.77 2.16
C LEU A 80 9.00 0.77 3.07
N SER A 81 8.46 0.47 4.25
CA SER A 81 9.01 -0.50 5.19
C SER A 81 9.01 -1.90 4.60
N ASP A 82 7.93 -2.33 3.93
CA ASP A 82 7.86 -3.66 3.32
C ASP A 82 8.93 -3.86 2.25
N ILE A 83 9.13 -2.83 1.40
CA ILE A 83 10.17 -2.88 0.37
C ILE A 83 11.57 -3.01 1.01
N VAL A 84 11.82 -2.29 2.10
CA VAL A 84 13.09 -2.37 2.82
C VAL A 84 13.23 -3.71 3.56
N ALA A 85 12.16 -4.26 4.10
CA ALA A 85 12.13 -5.57 4.77
C ALA A 85 12.53 -6.70 3.81
N MET A 86 12.12 -6.59 2.54
CA MET A 86 12.55 -7.47 1.46
C MET A 86 14.00 -7.25 0.99
N GLY A 87 14.75 -6.36 1.64
CA GLY A 87 16.13 -6.04 1.31
C GLY A 87 16.29 -5.21 0.02
N ALA A 88 15.21 -4.61 -0.48
CA ALA A 88 15.24 -3.77 -1.66
C ALA A 88 15.37 -2.29 -1.32
N HIS A 89 15.80 -1.51 -2.32
CA HIS A 89 15.84 -0.06 -2.24
C HIS A 89 14.53 0.51 -2.82
N PRO A 90 13.70 1.21 -2.04
CA PRO A 90 12.50 1.84 -2.56
C PRO A 90 12.84 2.92 -3.60
N THR A 91 12.03 3.02 -4.66
CA THR A 91 12.32 3.92 -5.80
C THR A 91 11.20 4.91 -6.09
N ALA A 92 9.95 4.46 -6.01
CA ALA A 92 8.78 5.28 -6.28
C ALA A 92 7.58 4.82 -5.43
N LEU A 93 6.62 5.72 -5.24
CA LEU A 93 5.35 5.45 -4.58
C LEU A 93 4.19 5.98 -5.44
N VAL A 94 3.12 5.20 -5.53
CA VAL A 94 1.83 5.61 -6.12
C VAL A 94 0.77 5.60 -5.03
N VAL A 95 -0.22 6.50 -5.12
CA VAL A 95 -1.24 6.67 -4.06
C VAL A 95 -2.64 6.54 -4.63
N ALA A 96 -3.47 5.67 -4.06
CA ALA A 96 -4.91 5.74 -4.24
C ALA A 96 -5.53 6.43 -3.02
N LEU A 97 -6.16 7.57 -3.21
CA LEU A 97 -6.74 8.37 -2.14
C LEU A 97 -8.26 8.44 -2.27
N GLY A 98 -8.98 7.72 -1.42
CA GLY A 98 -10.42 7.89 -1.23
C GLY A 98 -10.67 9.06 -0.28
N VAL A 99 -11.60 9.96 -0.59
CA VAL A 99 -11.96 11.07 0.32
C VAL A 99 -13.46 11.34 0.34
N PRO A 100 -14.03 11.68 1.53
CA PRO A 100 -15.39 12.20 1.59
C PRO A 100 -15.44 13.62 1.06
N SER A 101 -16.57 13.98 0.45
CA SER A 101 -16.75 15.25 -0.25
C SER A 101 -16.72 16.47 0.67
N ASP A 102 -16.93 16.27 1.98
CA ASP A 102 -16.88 17.30 3.01
C ASP A 102 -15.49 17.41 3.68
N LEU A 103 -14.50 16.62 3.24
CA LEU A 103 -13.14 16.69 3.77
C LEU A 103 -12.50 18.06 3.46
N PRO A 104 -11.96 18.77 4.46
CA PRO A 104 -11.21 19.99 4.19
C PRO A 104 -10.00 19.71 3.28
N VAL A 105 -9.88 20.46 2.20
CA VAL A 105 -8.79 20.30 1.21
C VAL A 105 -7.41 20.39 1.87
N GLU A 106 -7.21 21.28 2.84
CA GLU A 106 -5.93 21.38 3.55
C GLU A 106 -5.57 20.10 4.31
N TRP A 107 -6.55 19.34 4.80
CA TRP A 107 -6.27 18.06 5.44
C TRP A 107 -5.72 17.05 4.43
N ALA A 108 -6.28 16.99 3.22
CA ALA A 108 -5.77 16.15 2.14
C ALA A 108 -4.39 16.61 1.64
N LEU A 109 -4.15 17.93 1.56
CA LEU A 109 -2.84 18.48 1.25
C LEU A 109 -1.81 18.15 2.33
N ASP A 110 -2.21 18.13 3.60
CA ASP A 110 -1.36 17.70 4.70
C ASP A 110 -0.97 16.22 4.58
N VAL A 111 -1.87 15.34 4.13
CA VAL A 111 -1.51 13.94 3.79
C VAL A 111 -0.44 13.91 2.71
N ALA A 112 -0.59 14.68 1.63
CA ALA A 112 0.43 14.76 0.58
C ALA A 112 1.78 15.29 1.11
N ARG A 113 1.77 16.30 1.98
CA ARG A 113 2.97 16.84 2.63
C ARG A 113 3.63 15.80 3.54
N GLY A 114 2.84 15.03 4.28
CA GLY A 114 3.31 13.94 5.14
C GLY A 114 3.99 12.82 4.33
N MET A 115 3.35 12.37 3.24
CA MET A 115 3.93 11.37 2.34
C MET A 115 5.23 11.86 1.72
N LYS A 116 5.24 13.10 1.22
CA LYS A 116 6.46 13.71 0.67
C LYS A 116 7.59 13.75 1.69
N LYS A 117 7.28 14.18 2.92
CA LYS A 117 8.28 14.26 4.00
C LYS A 117 8.95 12.91 4.26
N GLU A 118 8.17 11.83 4.29
CA GLU A 118 8.73 10.50 4.53
C GLU A 118 9.48 9.96 3.30
N ALA A 119 8.92 10.13 2.11
CA ALA A 119 9.55 9.71 0.85
C ALA A 119 10.92 10.40 0.63
N ASP A 120 11.02 11.70 0.94
CA ASP A 120 12.27 12.47 0.83
C ASP A 120 13.39 11.89 1.72
N ARG A 121 13.07 11.25 2.85
CA ARG A 121 14.09 10.63 3.74
C ARG A 121 14.80 9.45 3.09
N LEU A 122 14.15 8.79 2.13
CA LEU A 122 14.67 7.64 1.40
C LEU A 122 15.02 7.98 -0.06
N ASN A 123 14.97 9.25 -0.45
CA ASN A 123 15.10 9.71 -1.85
C ASN A 123 14.08 9.08 -2.80
N VAL A 124 12.87 8.82 -2.30
CA VAL A 124 11.74 8.26 -3.05
C VAL A 124 10.86 9.39 -3.57
N VAL A 125 10.26 9.19 -4.74
CA VAL A 125 9.31 10.15 -5.33
C VAL A 125 7.90 9.56 -5.31
N VAL A 126 6.92 10.37 -4.89
CA VAL A 126 5.51 10.07 -5.15
C VAL A 126 5.22 10.42 -6.61
N VAL A 127 5.07 9.41 -7.46
CA VAL A 127 5.09 9.57 -8.93
C VAL A 127 3.69 9.68 -9.55
N GLY A 128 2.64 9.47 -8.77
CA GLY A 128 1.28 9.56 -9.25
C GLY A 128 0.30 8.84 -8.34
N GLY A 129 -0.87 8.55 -8.89
CA GLY A 129 -1.96 8.01 -8.12
C GLY A 129 -3.32 8.28 -8.72
N ASP A 130 -4.35 8.06 -7.91
CA ASP A 130 -5.74 8.33 -8.22
C ASP A 130 -6.45 8.95 -7.01
N VAL A 131 -7.50 9.73 -7.26
CA VAL A 131 -8.35 10.31 -6.21
C VAL A 131 -9.80 10.00 -6.52
N VAL A 132 -10.49 9.37 -5.57
CA VAL A 132 -11.88 8.95 -5.72
C VAL A 132 -12.76 9.50 -4.61
N ALA A 133 -14.03 9.74 -4.92
CA ALA A 133 -15.03 10.00 -3.89
C ALA A 133 -15.26 8.71 -3.07
N SER A 134 -15.19 8.82 -1.75
CA SER A 134 -15.38 7.71 -0.82
C SER A 134 -16.07 8.19 0.45
N PRO A 135 -16.93 7.40 1.11
CA PRO A 135 -17.55 7.81 2.37
C PRO A 135 -16.56 7.95 3.53
N ILE A 136 -15.36 7.36 3.42
CA ILE A 136 -14.27 7.41 4.40
C ILE A 136 -12.94 7.60 3.68
N ILE A 137 -11.92 8.04 4.41
CA ILE A 137 -10.54 8.16 3.90
C ILE A 137 -9.86 6.81 3.94
#